data_AF-A0A9P0MD88-F1
#
_entry.id   AF-A0A9P0MD88-F1
#
_cell.length_a   1.000
_cell.length_b   1.000
_cell.length_c   1.000
_cell.angle_alpha   90.00
_cell.angle_beta   90.00
_cell.angle_gamma   90.00
#
_symmetry.space_group_name_H-M   'P 1'
#
loop_
_entity.id
_entity.type
_entity.pdbx_description
1 polymer ?
#
loop_
_entity_poly.entity_id
_entity_poly.type
_entity_poly.pdbx_seq_one_letter_code
_entity_poly.pdbx_strand_id
1 'polypeptide(L)'
;MFRKGYRKTLDVDDLYNPISSDRSTVLGDRLERKWIKHLERSTKLGKNPSLLKVLVATFWPEYLYLGVISVILDLGIRLAQPIMLGNLLEYFRPGTEITRDEAFMYAGGLVALIGVSAILINQYIMCAFHYGMKVRAACCALIYRKSLRLSKTALGETASGKIVNLLSNDVSRFDIVSIFIHQMWIAPASAIIVMYFLYKEAQLAGIVGVVVVFLVTPLQCK
;
A
#
# COMPACT_ATOMS: atom_id res chain seq x y z
N MET A 1 -12.86 -22.82 4.58
CA MET A 1 -12.16 -23.16 3.32
C MET A 1 -11.00 -24.13 3.52
N PHE A 2 -9.92 -23.77 4.24
CA PHE A 2 -8.72 -24.62 4.35
C PHE A 2 -8.96 -26.08 4.74
N ARG A 3 -9.74 -26.34 5.79
CA ARG A 3 -10.10 -27.72 6.19
C ARG A 3 -10.91 -28.47 5.12
N LYS A 4 -11.73 -27.77 4.35
CA LYS A 4 -12.56 -28.34 3.28
C LYS A 4 -11.70 -28.65 2.05
N GLY A 5 -10.79 -27.74 1.69
CA GLY A 5 -9.80 -27.93 0.62
C GLY A 5 -8.78 -29.04 0.90
N TYR A 6 -8.49 -29.33 2.17
CA TYR A 6 -7.66 -30.49 2.53
C TYR A 6 -8.37 -31.84 2.27
N ARG A 7 -9.70 -31.85 2.25
CA ARG A 7 -10.51 -33.09 2.14
C ARG A 7 -11.06 -33.32 0.73
N LYS A 8 -11.27 -32.25 -0.04
CA LYS A 8 -11.74 -32.33 -1.42
C LYS A 8 -11.23 -31.15 -2.24
N THR A 9 -11.15 -31.34 -3.54
CA THR A 9 -11.02 -30.24 -4.50
C THR A 9 -12.22 -29.30 -4.32
N LEU A 10 -11.95 -28.01 -4.19
CA LEU A 10 -12.97 -26.99 -3.99
C LEU A 10 -13.65 -26.67 -5.32
N ASP A 11 -14.98 -26.56 -5.30
CA ASP A 11 -15.80 -26.11 -6.43
C ASP A 11 -16.27 -24.65 -6.23
N VAL A 12 -16.83 -24.04 -7.26
CA VAL A 12 -17.40 -22.68 -7.24
C VAL A 12 -18.48 -22.55 -6.17
N ASP A 13 -19.30 -23.59 -5.99
CA ASP A 13 -20.35 -23.63 -4.96
C ASP A 13 -19.79 -23.65 -3.52
N ASP A 14 -18.52 -23.99 -3.34
CA ASP A 14 -17.87 -23.94 -2.03
C ASP A 14 -17.39 -22.54 -1.67
N LEU A 15 -17.38 -21.60 -2.60
CA LEU A 15 -16.92 -20.23 -2.41
C LEU A 15 -17.98 -19.39 -1.69
N TYR A 16 -17.53 -18.53 -0.78
CA TYR A 16 -18.39 -17.55 -0.14
C TYR A 16 -18.72 -16.41 -1.09
N ASN A 17 -19.95 -15.92 -0.99
CA ASN A 17 -20.32 -14.66 -1.61
C ASN A 17 -19.52 -13.49 -1.01
N PRO A 18 -19.19 -12.46 -1.81
CA PRO A 18 -18.54 -11.27 -1.29
C PRO A 18 -19.44 -10.57 -0.27
N ILE A 19 -18.81 -9.93 0.71
CA ILE A 19 -19.51 -9.09 1.68
C ILE A 19 -20.24 -7.95 0.95
N SER A 20 -21.33 -7.46 1.54
CA SER A 20 -22.22 -6.48 0.89
C SER A 20 -21.50 -5.20 0.46
N SER A 21 -20.52 -4.74 1.25
CA SER A 21 -19.68 -3.57 0.97
C SER A 21 -18.71 -3.75 -0.20
N ASP A 22 -18.39 -5.00 -0.58
CA ASP A 22 -17.44 -5.33 -1.65
C ASP A 22 -18.13 -5.68 -2.96
N ARG A 23 -19.47 -5.63 -3.00
CA ARG A 23 -20.23 -5.91 -4.22
C ARG A 23 -19.92 -4.85 -5.28
N SER A 24 -19.72 -5.31 -6.52
CA SER A 24 -19.39 -4.46 -7.67
C SER A 24 -20.46 -3.39 -7.96
N THR A 25 -21.73 -3.67 -7.66
CA THR A 25 -22.82 -2.70 -7.77
C THR A 25 -22.62 -1.51 -6.83
N VAL A 26 -22.38 -1.79 -5.54
CA VAL A 26 -22.19 -0.77 -4.51
C VAL A 26 -20.94 0.07 -4.80
N LEU A 27 -19.83 -0.58 -5.13
CA LEU A 27 -18.57 0.08 -5.46
C LEU A 27 -18.65 0.89 -6.75
N GLY A 28 -19.29 0.33 -7.78
CA GLY A 28 -19.57 1.00 -9.05
C GLY A 28 -20.46 2.23 -8.88
N ASP A 29 -21.55 2.13 -8.11
CA ASP A 29 -22.46 3.25 -7.83
C ASP A 29 -21.78 4.36 -7.03
N ARG A 30 -20.90 3.99 -6.09
CA ARG A 30 -20.09 4.97 -5.33
C ARG A 30 -19.17 5.76 -6.27
N LEU A 31 -18.49 5.09 -7.21
CA LEU A 31 -17.57 5.73 -8.15
C LEU A 31 -18.32 6.54 -9.23
N GLU A 32 -19.37 5.96 -9.84
CA GLU A 32 -20.15 6.60 -10.92
C GLU A 32 -20.81 7.90 -10.44
N ARG A 33 -21.36 7.93 -9.21
CA ARG A 33 -21.93 9.16 -8.63
C ARG A 33 -20.90 10.29 -8.52
N LYS A 34 -19.66 10.00 -8.11
CA LYS A 34 -18.60 11.01 -8.03
C LYS A 34 -18.08 11.38 -9.42
N TRP A 35 -18.03 10.44 -10.35
CA TRP A 35 -17.65 10.67 -11.74
C TRP A 35 -18.61 11.63 -12.44
N ILE A 36 -19.92 11.40 -12.35
CA ILE A 36 -20.95 12.27 -12.97
C ILE A 36 -20.84 13.70 -12.43
N LYS A 37 -20.76 13.86 -11.11
CA LYS A 37 -20.59 15.18 -10.47
C LYS A 37 -19.31 15.90 -10.93
N HIS A 38 -18.21 15.17 -11.03
CA HIS A 38 -16.93 15.72 -11.51
C HIS A 38 -16.98 16.10 -12.99
N LEU A 39 -17.67 15.30 -13.80
CA LEU A 39 -17.88 15.55 -15.22
C LEU A 39 -18.66 16.85 -15.44
N GLU A 40 -19.82 17.01 -14.80
CA GLU A 40 -20.64 18.23 -14.87
C GLU A 40 -19.85 19.47 -14.47
N ARG A 41 -19.09 19.39 -13.38
CA ARG A 41 -18.24 20.49 -12.91
C ARG A 41 -17.12 20.82 -13.90
N SER A 42 -16.50 19.79 -14.49
CA SER A 42 -15.41 19.97 -15.45
C SER A 42 -15.90 20.62 -16.74
N THR A 43 -17.07 20.18 -17.24
CA THR A 43 -17.72 20.78 -18.41
C THR A 43 -18.07 22.26 -18.18
N LYS A 44 -18.66 22.60 -17.03
CA LYS A 44 -18.98 24.00 -16.67
C LYS A 44 -17.74 24.90 -16.61
N LEU A 45 -16.58 24.34 -16.26
CA LEU A 45 -15.32 25.06 -16.14
C LEU A 45 -14.46 25.00 -17.41
N GLY A 46 -14.93 24.37 -18.49
CA GLY A 46 -14.15 24.15 -19.71
C GLY A 46 -12.87 23.31 -19.49
N LYS A 47 -12.86 22.44 -18.47
CA LYS A 47 -11.72 21.60 -18.11
C LYS A 47 -11.95 20.15 -18.51
N ASN A 48 -10.87 19.43 -18.79
CA ASN A 48 -10.94 17.99 -19.02
C ASN A 48 -11.21 17.22 -17.71
N PRO A 49 -12.21 16.32 -17.67
CA PRO A 49 -12.46 15.48 -16.51
C PRO A 49 -11.30 14.50 -16.30
N SER A 50 -11.02 14.14 -15.04
CA SER A 50 -9.90 13.27 -14.67
C SER A 50 -10.37 12.14 -13.76
N LEU A 51 -10.20 10.90 -14.21
CA LEU A 51 -10.60 9.72 -13.44
C LEU A 51 -9.77 9.57 -12.17
N LEU A 52 -8.47 9.88 -12.23
CA LEU A 52 -7.58 9.83 -11.08
C LEU A 52 -8.09 10.71 -9.92
N LYS A 53 -8.52 11.94 -10.22
CA LYS A 53 -9.09 12.84 -9.19
C LYS A 53 -10.34 12.23 -8.54
N VAL A 54 -11.19 11.59 -9.34
CA VAL A 54 -12.41 10.95 -8.86
C VAL A 54 -12.08 9.70 -8.03
N LEU A 55 -11.11 8.89 -8.45
CA LEU A 55 -10.64 7.71 -7.70
C LEU A 55 -10.08 8.12 -6.34
N VAL A 56 -9.17 9.10 -6.31
CA VAL A 56 -8.61 9.64 -5.06
C VAL A 56 -9.75 10.18 -4.20
N ALA A 57 -10.61 11.05 -4.73
CA ALA A 57 -11.74 11.57 -3.96
C ALA A 57 -12.71 10.48 -3.49
N THR A 58 -12.78 9.33 -4.17
CA THR A 58 -13.65 8.21 -3.80
C THR A 58 -13.05 7.39 -2.68
N PHE A 59 -11.78 7.00 -2.78
CA PHE A 59 -11.12 6.00 -1.91
C PHE A 59 -10.10 6.60 -0.92
N TRP A 60 -10.00 7.93 -0.81
CA TRP A 60 -9.05 8.55 0.13
C TRP A 60 -9.18 8.10 1.59
N PRO A 61 -10.37 7.79 2.16
CA PRO A 61 -10.43 7.35 3.56
C PRO A 61 -9.74 6.00 3.77
N GLU A 62 -9.94 5.06 2.83
CA GLU A 62 -9.30 3.76 2.83
C GLU A 62 -7.77 3.89 2.72
N TYR A 63 -7.28 4.75 1.84
CA TYR A 63 -5.84 4.99 1.68
C TYR A 63 -5.25 5.84 2.82
N LEU A 64 -6.03 6.71 3.45
CA LEU A 64 -5.58 7.41 4.66
C LEU A 64 -5.34 6.41 5.79
N TYR A 65 -6.23 5.44 5.99
CA TYR A 65 -6.05 4.37 6.97
C TYR A 65 -4.78 3.56 6.72
N LEU A 66 -4.52 3.18 5.46
CA LEU A 66 -3.27 2.52 5.08
C LEU A 66 -2.05 3.39 5.42
N GLY A 67 -2.10 4.68 5.07
CA GLY A 67 -1.00 5.61 5.35
C GLY A 67 -0.70 5.76 6.84
N VAL A 68 -1.72 5.80 7.69
CA VAL A 68 -1.52 5.84 9.15
C VAL A 68 -0.82 4.58 9.64
N ILE A 69 -1.25 3.40 9.18
CA ILE A 69 -0.58 2.13 9.53
C ILE A 69 0.87 2.13 9.06
N SER A 70 1.14 2.55 7.82
CA SER A 70 2.50 2.58 7.28
C SER A 70 3.41 3.52 8.07
N VAL A 71 2.93 4.71 8.46
CA VAL A 71 3.72 5.64 9.29
C VAL A 71 4.08 5.02 10.62
N ILE A 72 3.10 4.44 11.32
CA ILE A 72 3.33 3.79 12.63
C ILE A 72 4.33 2.64 12.48
N LEU A 73 4.14 1.81 11.45
CA LEU A 73 5.00 0.65 11.20
C LEU A 73 6.42 1.05 10.82
N ASP A 74 6.58 1.85 9.77
CA ASP A 74 7.87 2.13 9.15
C ASP A 74 8.64 3.23 9.91
N LEU A 75 7.99 4.33 10.28
CA LEU A 75 8.66 5.45 10.94
C LEU A 75 8.66 5.35 12.47
N GLY A 76 7.69 4.66 13.05
CA GLY A 76 7.64 4.42 14.50
C GLY A 76 8.37 3.15 14.90
N ILE A 77 7.80 2.00 14.56
CA ILE A 77 8.21 0.70 15.10
C ILE A 77 9.53 0.24 14.50
N ARG A 78 9.68 0.24 13.17
CA ARG A 78 10.88 -0.27 12.50
C ARG A 78 12.12 0.59 12.75
N LEU A 79 11.98 1.91 12.87
CA LEU A 79 13.08 2.79 13.24
C LEU A 79 13.47 2.66 14.72
N ALA A 80 12.55 2.28 15.61
CA ALA A 80 12.86 2.03 17.02
C ALA A 80 13.65 0.72 17.24
N GLN A 81 13.49 -0.29 16.38
CA GLN A 81 14.18 -1.58 16.50
C GLN A 81 15.72 -1.46 16.57
N PRO A 82 16.41 -0.80 15.63
CA PRO A 82 17.87 -0.66 15.71
C PRO A 82 18.33 0.15 16.92
N ILE A 83 17.52 1.11 17.41
CA ILE A 83 17.83 1.89 18.62
C ILE A 83 17.78 0.98 19.86
N MET A 84 16.73 0.16 20.00
CA MET A 84 16.62 -0.81 21.10
C MET A 84 17.75 -1.83 21.04
N LEU A 85 18.10 -2.30 19.84
CA LEU A 85 19.24 -3.19 19.65
C LEU A 85 20.57 -2.51 20.04
N GLY A 86 20.78 -1.27 19.64
CA GLY A 86 21.97 -0.49 20.02
C GLY A 86 22.13 -0.37 21.53
N ASN A 87 21.06 0.01 22.23
CA ASN A 87 21.07 0.11 23.70
C ASN A 87 21.30 -1.24 24.39
N LEU A 88 20.74 -2.32 23.84
CA LEU A 88 21.01 -3.68 24.32
C LEU A 88 22.49 -4.05 24.14
N LEU A 89 23.11 -3.68 23.01
CA LEU A 89 24.53 -3.95 22.76
C LEU A 89 25.46 -3.14 23.66
N GLU A 90 25.05 -1.94 24.08
CA GLU A 90 25.82 -1.09 24.99
C GLU A 90 26.03 -1.73 26.38
N TYR A 91 25.09 -2.57 26.83
CA TYR A 91 25.24 -3.36 28.06
C TYR A 91 26.45 -4.32 28.01
N PHE A 92 26.88 -4.76 26.83
CA PHE A 92 28.02 -5.67 26.68
C PHE A 92 29.36 -4.94 26.57
N ARG A 93 29.38 -3.61 26.57
CA ARG A 93 30.63 -2.85 26.52
C ARG A 93 31.32 -2.80 27.89
N PRO A 94 32.66 -2.90 27.95
CA PRO A 94 33.39 -2.74 29.20
C PRO A 94 33.14 -1.36 29.82
N GLY A 95 32.78 -1.32 31.11
CA GLY A 95 32.53 -0.07 31.83
C GLY A 95 31.15 0.54 31.60
N THR A 96 30.19 -0.22 31.08
CA THR A 96 28.80 0.23 30.92
C THR A 96 28.13 0.57 32.25
N GLU A 97 27.28 1.59 32.24
CA GLU A 97 26.41 1.95 33.37
C GLU A 97 25.03 1.26 33.30
N ILE A 98 24.74 0.59 32.17
CA ILE A 98 23.45 -0.06 31.94
C ILE A 98 23.31 -1.26 32.86
N THR A 99 22.22 -1.30 33.60
CA THR A 99 21.90 -2.40 34.51
C THR A 99 21.36 -3.61 33.75
N ARG A 100 21.41 -4.78 34.38
CA ARG A 100 20.85 -6.02 33.81
C ARG A 100 19.35 -5.90 33.53
N ASP A 101 18.61 -5.22 34.40
CA ASP A 101 17.17 -5.06 34.25
C ASP A 101 16.82 -4.17 33.05
N GLU A 102 17.57 -3.08 32.84
CA GLU A 102 17.44 -2.23 31.65
C GLU A 102 17.77 -3.00 30.36
N ALA A 103 18.82 -3.83 30.38
CA ALA A 103 19.16 -4.68 29.25
C ALA A 103 18.01 -5.67 28.92
N PHE A 104 17.38 -6.28 29.93
CA PHE A 104 16.20 -7.11 29.71
C PHE A 104 14.99 -6.31 29.19
N MET A 105 14.81 -5.07 29.62
CA MET A 105 13.77 -4.18 29.09
C MET A 105 14.00 -3.86 27.60
N TYR A 106 15.24 -3.56 27.20
CA TYR A 106 15.57 -3.32 25.78
C TYR A 106 15.38 -4.58 24.93
N ALA A 107 15.80 -5.75 25.43
CA ALA A 107 15.60 -7.03 24.74
C ALA A 107 14.12 -7.37 24.59
N GLY A 108 13.34 -7.26 25.67
CA GLY A 108 11.89 -7.50 25.65
C GLY A 108 11.15 -6.52 24.74
N GLY A 109 11.52 -5.23 24.79
CA GLY A 109 11.01 -4.19 23.91
C GLY A 109 11.30 -4.48 22.44
N LEU A 110 12.53 -4.91 22.11
CA LEU A 110 12.90 -5.29 20.75
C LEU A 110 12.06 -6.46 20.24
N VAL A 111 11.90 -7.53 21.02
CA VAL A 111 11.06 -8.68 20.64
C VAL A 111 9.60 -8.26 20.44
N ALA A 112 9.06 -7.42 21.33
CA ALA A 112 7.72 -6.89 21.21
C ALA A 112 7.55 -6.05 19.91
N LEU A 113 8.49 -5.15 19.62
CA LEU A 113 8.47 -4.34 18.40
C LEU A 113 8.55 -5.20 17.13
N ILE A 114 9.35 -6.28 17.14
CA ILE A 114 9.41 -7.23 16.01
C ILE A 114 8.06 -7.94 15.84
N GLY A 115 7.47 -8.44 16.92
CA GLY A 115 6.17 -9.12 16.89
C GLY A 115 5.04 -8.21 16.40
N VAL A 116 4.95 -6.99 16.93
CA VAL A 116 3.95 -5.99 16.50
C VAL A 116 4.18 -5.59 15.04
N SER A 117 5.43 -5.39 14.62
CA SER A 117 5.77 -5.11 13.22
C SER A 117 5.29 -6.22 12.29
N ALA A 118 5.48 -7.49 12.67
CA ALA A 118 5.03 -8.64 11.89
C ALA A 118 3.51 -8.71 11.75
N ILE A 119 2.76 -8.37 12.80
CA ILE A 119 1.29 -8.32 12.74
C ILE A 119 0.83 -7.16 11.85
N LEU A 120 1.41 -5.98 12.05
CA LEU A 120 1.01 -4.77 11.30
C LEU A 120 1.35 -4.86 9.82
N ILE A 121 2.49 -5.45 9.43
CA ILE A 121 2.81 -5.61 8.00
C ILE A 121 1.83 -6.57 7.31
N ASN A 122 1.46 -7.67 7.97
CA ASN A 122 0.46 -8.59 7.42
C ASN A 122 -0.89 -7.89 7.28
N GLN A 123 -1.31 -7.12 8.28
CA GLN A 123 -2.57 -6.42 8.21
C GLN A 123 -2.55 -5.29 7.17
N TYR A 124 -1.44 -4.57 7.05
CA TYR A 124 -1.24 -3.59 5.98
C TYR A 124 -1.39 -4.22 4.60
N ILE A 125 -0.70 -5.33 4.33
CA ILE A 125 -0.75 -6.02 3.03
C ILE A 125 -2.18 -6.51 2.74
N MET A 126 -2.84 -7.12 3.71
CA MET A 126 -4.22 -7.59 3.55
C MET A 126 -5.19 -6.43 3.24
N CYS A 127 -5.11 -5.33 3.98
CA CYS A 127 -5.92 -4.15 3.72
C CYS A 127 -5.59 -3.50 2.37
N ALA A 128 -4.31 -3.44 1.99
CA ALA A 128 -3.87 -2.88 0.71
C ALA A 128 -4.44 -3.68 -0.47
N PHE A 129 -4.33 -5.01 -0.45
CA PHE A 129 -4.97 -5.87 -1.46
C PHE A 129 -6.48 -5.71 -1.48
N HIS A 130 -7.13 -5.64 -0.31
CA HIS A 130 -8.57 -5.44 -0.22
C HIS A 130 -9.02 -4.12 -0.84
N TYR A 131 -8.30 -3.03 -0.57
CA TYR A 131 -8.65 -1.72 -1.11
C TYR A 131 -8.31 -1.59 -2.60
N GLY A 132 -7.22 -2.20 -3.06
CA GLY A 132 -6.91 -2.34 -4.49
C GLY A 132 -8.02 -3.07 -5.24
N MET A 133 -8.49 -4.19 -4.68
CA MET A 133 -9.63 -4.95 -5.22
C MET A 133 -10.89 -4.09 -5.31
N LYS A 134 -11.19 -3.26 -4.29
CA LYS A 134 -12.35 -2.35 -4.34
C LYS A 134 -12.25 -1.33 -5.46
N VAL A 135 -11.08 -0.72 -5.64
CA VAL A 135 -10.80 0.20 -6.74
C VAL A 135 -11.00 -0.52 -8.08
N ARG A 136 -10.45 -1.72 -8.20
CA ARG A 136 -10.57 -2.56 -9.40
C ARG A 136 -12.03 -2.88 -9.74
N ALA A 137 -12.79 -3.40 -8.78
CA ALA A 137 -14.20 -3.73 -8.98
C ALA A 137 -15.03 -2.51 -9.39
N ALA A 138 -14.78 -1.35 -8.79
CA ALA A 138 -15.45 -0.09 -9.14
C ALA A 138 -15.13 0.36 -10.57
N CYS A 139 -13.86 0.32 -10.96
CA CYS A 139 -13.41 0.66 -12.31
C CYS A 139 -14.02 -0.29 -13.35
N CYS A 140 -13.99 -1.60 -13.11
CA CYS A 140 -14.60 -2.59 -14.01
C CYS A 140 -16.10 -2.34 -14.18
N ALA A 141 -16.82 -2.09 -13.09
CA ALA A 141 -18.25 -1.76 -13.14
C ALA A 141 -18.52 -0.49 -13.96
N LEU A 142 -17.73 0.56 -13.77
CA LEU A 142 -17.87 1.83 -14.50
C LEU A 142 -17.59 1.66 -16.01
N ILE A 143 -16.49 0.96 -16.35
CA ILE A 143 -16.12 0.67 -17.75
C ILE A 143 -17.20 -0.15 -18.43
N TYR A 144 -17.70 -1.20 -17.77
CA TYR A 144 -18.75 -2.05 -18.31
C TYR A 144 -20.07 -1.30 -18.54
N ARG A 145 -20.50 -0.46 -17.59
CA ARG A 145 -21.68 0.40 -17.77
C ARG A 145 -21.50 1.39 -18.92
N LYS A 146 -20.29 1.93 -19.09
CA LYS A 146 -19.98 2.85 -20.19
C LYS A 146 -19.99 2.12 -21.54
N SER A 147 -19.43 0.92 -21.64
CA SER A 147 -19.40 0.14 -22.89
C SER A 147 -20.80 -0.23 -23.37
N LEU A 148 -21.73 -0.53 -22.44
CA LEU A 148 -23.13 -0.80 -22.78
C LEU A 148 -23.90 0.44 -23.28
N ARG A 149 -23.41 1.66 -23.03
CA ARG A 149 -24.05 2.93 -23.45
C ARG A 149 -23.39 3.56 -24.69
N LEU A 150 -22.31 2.97 -25.23
CA LEU A 150 -21.63 3.45 -26.43
C LEU A 150 -22.37 3.01 -27.69
N SER A 151 -22.38 3.85 -28.73
CA SER A 151 -22.92 3.48 -30.03
C SER A 151 -22.06 2.39 -30.68
N LYS A 152 -22.66 1.54 -31.54
CA LYS A 152 -21.92 0.48 -32.24
C LYS A 152 -20.74 1.01 -33.06
N THR A 153 -20.87 2.20 -33.64
CA THR A 153 -19.78 2.88 -34.38
C THR A 153 -18.64 3.28 -33.46
N ALA A 154 -18.93 3.97 -32.36
CA ALA A 154 -17.90 4.37 -31.38
C ALA A 154 -17.26 3.16 -30.65
N LEU A 155 -18.02 2.07 -30.48
CA LEU A 155 -17.53 0.79 -29.95
C LEU A 155 -16.70 0.00 -30.98
N GLY A 156 -17.01 0.13 -32.27
CA GLY A 156 -16.19 -0.43 -33.35
C GLY A 156 -14.87 0.31 -33.53
N GLU A 157 -14.89 1.65 -33.42
CA GLU A 157 -13.69 2.51 -33.41
C GLU A 157 -12.84 2.27 -32.15
N THR A 158 -13.48 2.09 -31.00
CA THR A 158 -12.82 1.65 -29.76
C THR A 158 -12.68 0.14 -29.78
N ALA A 159 -11.75 -0.38 -30.59
CA ALA A 159 -11.51 -1.81 -30.79
C ALA A 159 -11.81 -2.63 -29.51
N SER A 160 -12.83 -3.50 -29.57
CA SER A 160 -13.31 -4.31 -28.43
C SER A 160 -12.17 -4.94 -27.60
N GLY A 161 -11.07 -5.34 -28.27
CA GLY A 161 -9.85 -5.83 -27.63
C GLY A 161 -9.17 -4.85 -26.67
N LYS A 162 -9.23 -3.53 -26.90
CA LYS A 162 -8.72 -2.52 -25.96
C LYS A 162 -9.52 -2.47 -24.66
N ILE A 163 -10.84 -2.63 -24.73
CA ILE A 163 -11.70 -2.67 -23.54
C ILE A 163 -11.43 -3.95 -22.74
N VAL A 164 -11.29 -5.09 -23.43
CA VAL A 164 -10.91 -6.35 -22.80
C VAL A 164 -9.54 -6.23 -22.14
N ASN A 165 -8.53 -5.68 -22.84
CA ASN A 165 -7.20 -5.49 -22.26
C ASN A 165 -7.22 -4.56 -21.03
N LEU A 166 -8.00 -3.47 -21.09
CA LEU A 166 -8.18 -2.57 -19.95
C LEU A 166 -8.74 -3.33 -18.74
N LEU A 167 -9.81 -4.10 -18.92
CA LEU A 167 -10.47 -4.87 -17.87
C LEU A 167 -9.62 -6.04 -17.33
N SER A 168 -8.82 -6.68 -18.18
CA SER A 168 -8.02 -7.85 -17.82
C SER A 168 -6.64 -7.50 -17.24
N ASN A 169 -5.97 -6.47 -17.75
CA ASN A 169 -4.57 -6.17 -17.43
C ASN A 169 -4.36 -4.84 -16.70
N ASP A 170 -5.09 -3.78 -17.07
CA ASP A 170 -4.76 -2.46 -16.53
C ASP A 170 -5.36 -2.28 -15.14
N VAL A 171 -6.59 -2.76 -14.94
CA VAL A 171 -7.27 -2.59 -13.65
C VAL A 171 -6.66 -3.48 -12.56
N SER A 172 -6.04 -4.62 -12.88
CA SER A 172 -5.33 -5.46 -11.89
C SER A 172 -4.10 -4.77 -11.31
N ARG A 173 -3.53 -3.77 -11.99
CA ARG A 173 -2.40 -2.98 -11.46
C ARG A 173 -2.76 -2.18 -10.22
N PHE A 174 -4.04 -1.86 -9.99
CA PHE A 174 -4.46 -1.17 -8.77
C PHE A 174 -4.15 -1.97 -7.51
N ASP A 175 -4.19 -3.30 -7.56
CA ASP A 175 -3.88 -4.17 -6.43
C ASP A 175 -2.41 -3.97 -6.00
N ILE A 176 -1.48 -3.89 -6.96
CA ILE A 176 -0.06 -3.62 -6.71
C ILE A 176 0.16 -2.17 -6.27
N VAL A 177 -0.49 -1.20 -6.92
CA VAL A 177 -0.37 0.23 -6.56
C VAL A 177 -0.78 0.47 -5.11
N SER A 178 -1.85 -0.17 -4.63
CA SER A 178 -2.29 -0.04 -3.24
C SER A 178 -1.23 -0.45 -2.22
N ILE A 179 -0.36 -1.40 -2.57
CA ILE A 179 0.71 -1.88 -1.69
C ILE A 179 1.85 -0.85 -1.62
N PHE A 180 2.25 -0.30 -2.76
CA PHE A 180 3.46 0.51 -2.88
C PHE A 180 3.24 2.02 -2.74
N ILE A 181 2.01 2.52 -2.85
CA ILE A 181 1.74 3.98 -2.89
C ILE A 181 2.28 4.72 -1.66
N HIS A 182 2.20 4.13 -0.46
CA HIS A 182 2.75 4.77 0.74
C HIS A 182 4.27 4.65 0.83
N GLN A 183 4.84 3.59 0.26
CA GLN A 183 6.29 3.40 0.24
C GLN A 183 7.00 4.45 -0.62
N MET A 184 6.32 5.03 -1.61
CA MET A 184 6.88 6.10 -2.45
C MET A 184 7.38 7.31 -1.65
N TRP A 185 6.75 7.64 -0.52
CA TRP A 185 7.13 8.80 0.30
C TRP A 185 7.70 8.40 1.67
N ILE A 186 7.32 7.24 2.20
CA ILE A 186 7.86 6.72 3.45
C ILE A 186 9.32 6.30 3.30
N ALA A 187 9.70 5.65 2.19
CA ALA A 187 11.09 5.22 2.00
C ALA A 187 12.07 6.41 1.96
N PRO A 188 11.82 7.50 1.21
CA PRO A 188 12.62 8.71 1.31
C PRO A 188 12.66 9.32 2.72
N ALA A 189 11.51 9.42 3.39
CA ALA A 189 11.45 9.97 4.74
C ALA A 189 12.26 9.15 5.75
N SER A 190 12.13 7.82 5.70
CA SER A 190 12.90 6.88 6.52
C SER A 190 14.40 7.00 6.24
N ALA A 191 14.80 7.09 4.96
CA ALA A 191 16.20 7.26 4.59
C ALA A 191 16.82 8.54 5.17
N ILE A 192 16.08 9.66 5.17
CA ILE A 192 16.53 10.92 5.79
C ILE A 192 16.73 10.74 7.31
N ILE A 193 15.80 10.08 8.00
CA ILE A 193 15.89 9.86 9.44
C ILE A 193 17.06 8.94 9.78
N VAL A 194 17.23 7.84 9.03
CA VAL A 194 18.37 6.91 9.20
C VAL A 194 19.69 7.62 8.94
N MET A 195 19.77 8.45 7.90
CA MET A 195 20.96 9.25 7.59
C MET A 195 21.30 10.22 8.74
N TYR A 196 20.28 10.85 9.34
CA TYR A 196 20.47 11.70 10.52
C TYR A 196 21.04 10.92 11.72
N PHE A 197 20.48 9.75 12.03
CA PHE A 197 21.01 8.91 13.12
C PHE A 197 22.44 8.42 12.85
N LEU A 198 22.73 7.99 11.62
CA LEU A 198 24.09 7.58 11.23
C LEU A 198 25.09 8.73 11.33
N TYR A 199 24.68 9.95 10.98
CA TYR A 199 25.54 11.13 11.15
C TYR A 199 25.80 11.42 12.64
N LYS A 200 24.81 11.23 13.51
CA LYS A 200 24.99 11.41 14.96
C LYS A 200 25.99 10.41 15.55
N GLU A 201 25.91 9.15 15.14
CA GLU A 201 26.77 8.08 15.69
C GLU A 201 28.16 8.00 15.04
N ALA A 202 28.24 8.19 13.72
CA ALA A 202 29.45 7.92 12.93
C ALA A 202 29.92 9.13 12.09
N GLN A 203 29.32 10.31 12.27
CA GLN A 203 29.69 11.55 11.58
C GLN A 203 29.80 11.36 10.05
N LEU A 204 30.89 11.82 9.44
CA LEU A 204 31.11 11.72 7.99
C LEU A 204 31.25 10.26 7.52
N ALA A 205 31.77 9.36 8.35
CA ALA A 205 31.91 7.95 7.98
C ALA A 205 30.52 7.29 7.75
N GLY A 206 29.53 7.64 8.57
CA GLY A 206 28.15 7.19 8.40
C GLY A 206 27.51 7.67 7.10
N ILE A 207 27.76 8.93 6.72
CA ILE A 207 27.23 9.51 5.47
C ILE A 207 27.82 8.81 4.24
N VAL A 208 29.13 8.52 4.24
CA VAL A 208 29.79 7.81 3.13
C VAL A 208 29.11 6.48 2.85
N GLY A 209 28.75 5.72 3.90
CA GLY A 209 28.01 4.46 3.75
C GLY A 209 26.65 4.63 3.06
N VAL A 210 25.89 5.67 3.43
CA VAL A 210 24.58 5.96 2.82
C VAL A 210 24.71 6.36 1.34
N VAL A 211 25.73 7.17 1.00
CA VAL A 211 26.01 7.56 -0.40
C VAL A 211 26.27 6.33 -1.27
N VAL A 212 27.06 5.36 -0.78
CA VAL A 212 27.31 4.11 -1.51
C VAL A 212 26.02 3.33 -1.77
N VAL A 213 25.13 3.23 -0.78
CA VAL A 213 23.82 2.57 -0.96
C VAL A 213 23.04 3.22 -2.11
N PHE A 214 22.93 4.55 -2.11
CA PHE A 214 22.21 5.28 -3.17
C PHE A 214 22.88 5.18 -4.55
N LEU A 215 24.21 5.07 -4.62
CA LEU A 215 24.92 4.85 -5.88
C LEU A 215 24.68 3.45 -6.44
N VAL A 216 24.51 2.45 -5.56
CA VAL A 216 24.28 1.06 -5.95
C VAL A 216 22.81 0.79 -6.30
N THR A 217 21.85 1.47 -5.66
CA THR A 217 20.41 1.26 -5.93
C THR A 217 20.04 1.33 -7.42
N PRO A 218 20.51 2.31 -8.23
CA PRO A 218 20.23 2.36 -9.67
C PRO A 218 20.72 1.14 -10.46
N LEU A 219 21.77 0.46 -10.01
CA LEU A 219 22.27 -0.77 -10.66
C LEU A 219 21.30 -1.94 -10.50
N GLN A 220 20.45 -1.90 -9.46
CA GLN A 220 19.42 -2.91 -9.18
C GLN A 220 18.13 -2.67 -9.98
N CYS A 221 17.99 -1.53 -10.66
CA CYS A 221 16.82 -1.19 -11.48
C CYS A 221 16.95 -1.64 -12.96
N LYS A 222 17.86 -2.56 -13.27
CA LYS A 222 18.01 -3.17 -14.59
C LYS A 222 17.21 -4.45 -14.73
#